data_AF-A0A368UYH7-F1
#
_entry.id   AF-A0A368UYH7-F1
#
_cell.length_a   1.000
_cell.length_b   1.000
_cell.length_c   1.000
_cell.angle_alpha   90.00
_cell.angle_beta   90.00
_cell.angle_gamma   90.00
#
_symmetry.space_group_name_H-M   'P 1'
#
loop_
_entity.id
_entity.type
_entity.pdbx_description
1 polymer ?
#
loop_
_entity_poly.entity_id
_entity_poly.type
_entity_poly.pdbx_seq_one_letter_code
_entity_poly.pdbx_strand_id
1 'polypeptide(L)'
;MRYLTFLLISTIFSVAACTSDQTEEPAIQGSPKEEINDEQASGEKEDEDPEENEDETVWENDEKSSSVPTYIADHTIATEEVLRGIPVQYIDYARENFHIAYQHTSHGTHVSRGVFGLPDYKEGDDQRFGVSLNKQEAGKLTFYDYALQTYAADGETATDLSADETGFIQATRNFLDDPDNAHVNVIMWSWCDIAGHDVSGNYLPGMTSLISEYGEGGSKIGTAEGQRQNAVFFIFMTGHANANNNIGDGKPANQAELINNYCLENEQYCLDYYSIDSHDMEGNYWEDASDDGYSTRYDGNFYKDWQNSHSVGAGYWENKEAPDGDVMYGAHNTQHITANRKAIAFWWILARLAGWDGTPGYYTGIDM
;
A
#
# COMPACT_ATOMS: atom_id res chain seq x y z
N MET A 1 -23.00 46.22 -32.10
CA MET A 1 -22.93 44.77 -32.38
C MET A 1 -21.47 44.39 -32.53
N ARG A 2 -20.87 43.81 -31.49
CA ARG A 2 -19.54 43.19 -31.54
C ARG A 2 -19.73 41.77 -31.02
N TYR A 3 -19.45 40.79 -31.89
CA TYR A 3 -19.49 39.37 -31.56
C TYR A 3 -18.22 39.01 -30.79
N LEU A 4 -18.40 38.36 -29.64
CA LEU A 4 -17.35 37.69 -28.87
C LEU A 4 -17.39 36.21 -29.26
N THR A 5 -16.29 35.68 -29.78
CA THR A 5 -16.13 34.25 -30.08
C THR A 5 -15.46 33.60 -28.87
N PHE A 6 -16.15 32.67 -28.22
CA PHE A 6 -15.58 31.78 -27.20
C PHE A 6 -14.89 30.62 -27.90
N LEU A 7 -13.62 30.38 -27.58
CA LEU A 7 -12.86 29.19 -27.97
C LEU A 7 -12.96 28.19 -26.81
N LEU A 8 -13.58 27.04 -27.05
CA LEU A 8 -13.57 25.90 -26.12
C LEU A 8 -12.28 25.10 -26.38
N ILE A 9 -11.41 24.99 -25.38
CA ILE A 9 -10.26 24.08 -25.42
C ILE A 9 -10.71 22.79 -24.72
N SER A 10 -10.84 21.70 -25.48
CA SER A 10 -11.10 20.37 -24.96
C SER A 10 -9.75 19.68 -24.77
N THR A 11 -9.35 19.44 -23.53
CA THR A 11 -8.20 18.61 -23.18
C THR A 11 -8.60 17.14 -23.32
N ILE A 12 -7.85 16.40 -24.14
CA ILE A 12 -7.97 14.94 -24.30
C ILE A 12 -6.93 14.32 -23.37
N PHE A 13 -7.36 13.57 -22.36
CA PHE A 13 -6.49 12.68 -21.60
C PHE A 13 -6.20 11.44 -22.45
N SER A 14 -4.92 11.19 -22.72
CA SER A 14 -4.46 9.95 -23.37
C SER A 14 -4.10 8.95 -22.29
N VAL A 15 -4.89 7.89 -22.14
CA VAL A 15 -4.54 6.72 -21.34
C VAL A 15 -3.53 5.92 -22.15
N ALA A 16 -2.26 5.93 -21.75
CA ALA A 16 -1.25 5.05 -22.31
C ALA A 16 -1.44 3.65 -21.69
N ALA A 17 -1.98 2.72 -22.47
CA ALA A 17 -2.02 1.31 -22.12
C ALA A 17 -0.68 0.67 -22.53
N CYS A 18 0.09 0.16 -21.56
CA CYS A 18 1.20 -0.76 -21.85
C CYS A 18 0.62 -2.12 -22.21
N THR A 19 0.71 -2.51 -23.49
CA THR A 19 0.34 -3.85 -23.96
C THR A 19 1.59 -4.73 -23.98
N SER A 20 1.61 -5.82 -23.21
CA SER A 20 2.60 -6.89 -23.35
C SER A 20 2.17 -7.86 -24.46
N ASP A 21 3.07 -8.08 -25.41
CA ASP A 21 2.89 -8.93 -26.58
C ASP A 21 3.14 -10.40 -26.18
N GLN A 22 2.16 -11.27 -26.44
CA GLN A 22 2.22 -12.71 -26.19
C GLN A 22 2.75 -13.39 -27.46
N THR A 23 3.90 -14.07 -27.37
CA THR A 23 4.37 -14.97 -28.44
C THR A 23 4.58 -16.39 -27.92
N GLU A 24 4.13 -17.32 -28.76
CA GLU A 24 3.80 -18.73 -28.56
C GLU A 24 4.97 -19.66 -28.19
N GLU A 25 4.64 -20.76 -27.50
CA GLU A 25 5.48 -21.94 -27.22
C GLU A 25 5.96 -22.69 -28.50
N PRO A 26 7.01 -23.52 -28.36
CA PRO A 26 6.78 -24.92 -28.75
C PRO A 26 7.44 -26.00 -27.87
N ALA A 27 6.61 -27.02 -27.58
CA ALA A 27 6.83 -28.48 -27.62
C ALA A 27 8.00 -29.16 -26.86
N ILE A 28 7.59 -30.02 -25.91
CA ILE A 28 8.39 -30.99 -25.13
C ILE A 28 8.62 -32.30 -25.93
N GLN A 29 9.84 -32.86 -25.82
CA GLN A 29 10.12 -34.28 -26.08
C GLN A 29 11.06 -34.90 -25.03
N GLY A 30 10.59 -35.97 -24.35
CA GLY A 30 11.32 -37.23 -24.13
C GLY A 30 12.30 -37.37 -22.93
N SER A 31 11.87 -38.13 -21.91
CA SER A 31 12.70 -38.72 -20.82
C SER A 31 13.68 -39.81 -21.31
N PRO A 32 14.63 -40.33 -20.49
CA PRO A 32 14.32 -41.38 -19.48
C PRO A 32 15.14 -41.30 -18.15
N LYS A 33 14.50 -41.56 -17.01
CA LYS A 33 14.70 -42.70 -16.07
C LYS A 33 16.14 -43.20 -15.87
N GLU A 34 16.64 -43.05 -14.64
CA GLU A 34 17.51 -44.04 -13.98
C GLU A 34 17.03 -44.27 -12.55
N GLU A 35 17.13 -45.54 -12.14
CA GLU A 35 16.61 -46.13 -10.92
C GLU A 35 17.78 -46.89 -10.23
N ILE A 36 17.69 -47.07 -8.91
CA ILE A 36 18.38 -48.07 -8.05
C ILE A 36 19.79 -47.67 -7.52
N ASN A 37 20.03 -47.58 -6.20
CA ASN A 37 20.15 -48.71 -5.27
C ASN A 37 19.96 -48.33 -3.78
N ASP A 38 19.21 -49.17 -3.08
CA ASP A 38 19.19 -49.35 -1.62
C ASP A 38 20.43 -50.13 -1.14
N GLU A 39 20.91 -49.84 0.07
CA GLU A 39 21.40 -50.89 0.97
C GLU A 39 21.16 -50.51 2.44
N GLN A 40 20.37 -51.36 3.12
CA GLN A 40 20.17 -51.47 4.57
C GLN A 40 21.49 -51.92 5.24
N ALA A 41 21.72 -52.03 6.56
CA ALA A 41 20.98 -52.14 7.82
C ALA A 41 22.02 -51.77 8.92
N SER A 42 21.78 -51.66 10.24
CA SER A 42 21.05 -52.54 11.16
C SER A 42 21.19 -52.03 12.61
N GLY A 43 20.13 -52.21 13.42
CA GLY A 43 20.14 -52.66 14.83
C GLY A 43 20.66 -51.70 15.92
N GLU A 44 20.14 -51.62 17.14
CA GLU A 44 19.18 -52.43 17.92
C GLU A 44 18.59 -51.55 19.06
N LYS A 45 17.50 -52.04 19.66
CA LYS A 45 16.66 -51.46 20.72
C LYS A 45 17.12 -51.86 22.13
N GLU A 46 16.57 -51.19 23.16
CA GLU A 46 15.85 -51.72 24.35
C GLU A 46 15.80 -50.58 25.42
N ASP A 47 14.63 -50.01 25.76
CA ASP A 47 13.65 -50.38 26.82
C ASP A 47 14.28 -50.25 28.24
N GLU A 48 13.79 -49.47 29.22
CA GLU A 48 12.54 -49.60 30.01
C GLU A 48 12.23 -48.31 30.85
N ASP A 49 10.95 -48.18 31.24
CA ASP A 49 10.21 -47.17 32.06
C ASP A 49 10.23 -47.56 33.60
N PRO A 50 9.52 -46.96 34.60
CA PRO A 50 8.95 -45.62 34.87
C PRO A 50 9.24 -45.05 36.31
N GLU A 51 8.61 -43.90 36.61
CA GLU A 51 8.01 -43.44 37.90
C GLU A 51 8.52 -42.13 38.56
N GLU A 52 7.63 -41.12 38.48
CA GLU A 52 7.19 -40.10 39.44
C GLU A 52 8.18 -39.41 40.42
N ASN A 53 8.19 -38.07 40.36
CA ASN A 53 7.89 -37.24 41.53
C ASN A 53 7.40 -35.84 41.11
N GLU A 54 6.35 -35.42 41.81
CA GLU A 54 5.62 -34.17 41.68
C GLU A 54 6.37 -32.97 42.31
N ASP A 55 5.91 -31.78 41.91
CA ASP A 55 5.93 -30.52 42.66
C ASP A 55 7.16 -29.60 42.50
N GLU A 56 7.14 -28.73 41.47
CA GLU A 56 7.70 -27.37 41.58
C GLU A 56 6.88 -26.36 40.75
N THR A 57 6.04 -25.60 41.47
CA THR A 57 5.65 -24.19 41.24
C THR A 57 5.77 -23.61 39.82
N VAL A 58 4.63 -23.53 39.13
CA VAL A 58 4.43 -22.70 37.94
C VAL A 58 4.42 -21.23 38.35
N TRP A 59 5.46 -20.49 38.00
CA TRP A 59 5.40 -19.03 37.95
C TRP A 59 4.70 -18.68 36.63
N GLU A 60 3.44 -18.24 36.71
CA GLU A 60 2.75 -17.55 35.63
C GLU A 60 3.55 -16.29 35.31
N ASN A 61 4.42 -16.37 34.31
CA ASN A 61 4.88 -15.19 33.61
C ASN A 61 3.74 -14.76 32.70
N ASP A 62 2.97 -13.77 33.18
CA ASP A 62 2.24 -12.83 32.32
C ASP A 62 3.25 -12.13 31.41
N GLU A 63 3.69 -12.82 30.35
CA GLU A 63 4.26 -12.17 29.19
C GLU A 63 3.14 -11.36 28.54
N LYS A 64 3.01 -10.13 29.04
CA LYS A 64 2.47 -9.02 28.28
C LYS A 64 3.25 -8.98 26.98
N SER A 65 2.72 -9.65 25.96
CA SER A 65 3.22 -9.64 24.59
C SER A 65 3.47 -8.19 24.21
N SER A 66 4.74 -7.77 24.28
CA SER A 66 5.16 -6.52 23.69
C SER A 66 5.22 -6.81 22.21
N SER A 67 4.08 -6.68 21.53
CA SER A 67 4.03 -6.74 20.08
C SER A 67 5.07 -5.74 19.55
N VAL A 68 6.08 -6.25 18.86
CA VAL A 68 7.05 -5.40 18.15
C VAL A 68 6.24 -4.42 17.30
N PRO A 69 6.54 -3.10 17.35
CA PRO A 69 5.83 -2.14 16.52
C PRO A 69 5.92 -2.58 15.06
N THR A 70 4.78 -2.80 14.42
CA THR A 70 4.74 -3.04 12.97
C THR A 70 4.75 -1.70 12.25
N TYR A 71 5.52 -1.63 11.16
CA TYR A 71 5.60 -0.47 10.27
C TYR A 71 5.08 -0.79 8.86
N ILE A 72 4.74 -2.05 8.60
CA ILE A 72 4.31 -2.52 7.28
C ILE A 72 2.81 -2.77 7.31
N ALA A 73 2.08 -2.04 6.48
CA ALA A 73 0.67 -2.23 6.25
C ALA A 73 0.46 -3.25 5.13
N ASP A 74 0.58 -4.53 5.51
CA ASP A 74 0.52 -5.69 4.62
C ASP A 74 -0.88 -6.33 4.57
N HIS A 75 -1.00 -7.54 4.04
CA HIS A 75 -2.29 -8.26 3.96
C HIS A 75 -2.94 -8.53 5.32
N THR A 76 -2.16 -8.61 6.41
CA THR A 76 -2.69 -8.85 7.78
C THR A 76 -3.29 -7.58 8.38
N ILE A 77 -2.75 -6.42 8.00
CA ILE A 77 -3.25 -5.09 8.39
C ILE A 77 -4.44 -4.67 7.53
N ALA A 78 -4.48 -5.07 6.26
CA ALA A 78 -5.50 -4.70 5.29
C ALA A 78 -6.86 -5.41 5.51
N THR A 79 -7.37 -5.43 6.74
CA THR A 79 -8.62 -6.09 7.14
C THR A 79 -9.60 -5.11 7.77
N GLU A 80 -10.90 -5.37 7.63
CA GLU A 80 -11.91 -4.51 8.23
C GLU A 80 -11.77 -4.45 9.76
N GLU A 81 -11.45 -5.57 10.41
CA GLU A 81 -11.24 -5.61 11.86
C GLU A 81 -10.20 -4.58 12.31
N VAL A 82 -9.07 -4.51 11.60
CA VAL A 82 -8.01 -3.52 11.87
C VAL A 82 -8.50 -2.09 11.61
N LEU A 83 -9.17 -1.82 10.48
CA LEU A 83 -9.73 -0.50 10.17
C LEU A 83 -10.66 -0.01 11.29
N ARG A 84 -11.55 -0.89 11.78
CA ARG A 84 -12.54 -0.55 12.80
C ARG A 84 -11.90 -0.42 14.18
N GLY A 85 -10.82 -1.15 14.43
CA GLY A 85 -10.01 -1.10 15.66
C GLY A 85 -9.20 0.19 15.84
N ILE A 86 -9.04 1.02 14.80
CA ILE A 86 -8.35 2.31 14.92
C ILE A 86 -9.14 3.25 15.84
N PRO A 87 -8.57 3.72 16.97
CA PRO A 87 -9.27 4.65 17.85
C PRO A 87 -9.60 5.97 17.14
N VAL A 88 -10.83 6.47 17.33
CA VAL A 88 -11.38 7.61 16.59
C VAL A 88 -10.49 8.86 16.67
N GLN A 89 -9.85 9.11 17.80
CA GLN A 89 -8.96 10.27 18.00
C GLN A 89 -7.78 10.32 17.02
N TYR A 90 -7.28 9.18 16.54
CA TYR A 90 -6.19 9.13 15.56
C TYR A 90 -6.70 9.35 14.14
N ILE A 91 -7.93 8.92 13.86
CA ILE A 91 -8.62 9.24 12.61
C ILE A 91 -8.96 10.74 12.55
N ASP A 92 -9.44 11.31 13.66
CA ASP A 92 -9.73 12.74 13.78
C ASP A 92 -8.46 13.56 13.58
N TYR A 93 -7.37 13.19 14.27
CA TYR A 93 -6.07 13.84 14.07
C TYR A 93 -5.63 13.78 12.62
N ALA A 94 -5.70 12.59 11.99
CA ALA A 94 -5.30 12.42 10.59
C ALA A 94 -6.12 13.33 9.66
N ARG A 95 -7.45 13.36 9.80
CA ARG A 95 -8.33 14.22 8.98
C ARG A 95 -8.02 15.69 9.14
N GLU A 96 -7.72 16.14 10.36
CA GLU A 96 -7.54 17.56 10.67
C GLU A 96 -6.12 18.08 10.37
N ASN A 97 -5.11 17.20 10.42
CA ASN A 97 -3.71 17.63 10.39
C ASN A 97 -2.93 17.11 9.18
N PHE A 98 -3.36 16.04 8.52
CA PHE A 98 -2.66 15.53 7.35
C PHE A 98 -3.25 16.04 6.05
N HIS A 99 -2.35 16.56 5.22
CA HIS A 99 -2.59 16.96 3.85
C HIS A 99 -1.66 16.12 2.97
N ILE A 100 -2.25 15.18 2.22
CA ILE A 100 -1.53 14.19 1.43
C ILE A 100 -1.34 14.71 0.02
N ALA A 101 -0.13 14.64 -0.51
CA ALA A 101 0.10 14.68 -1.95
C ALA A 101 0.51 13.29 -2.44
N TYR A 102 -0.27 12.73 -3.35
CA TYR A 102 -0.06 11.41 -3.93
C TYR A 102 0.15 11.55 -5.44
N GLN A 103 1.22 10.94 -5.94
CA GLN A 103 1.47 10.86 -7.38
C GLN A 103 1.55 9.41 -7.84
N HIS A 104 0.82 9.13 -8.91
CA HIS A 104 0.72 7.80 -9.49
C HIS A 104 0.18 7.84 -10.91
N THR A 105 0.21 6.67 -11.54
CA THR A 105 -0.63 6.30 -12.67
C THR A 105 -1.30 4.96 -12.37
N SER A 106 -2.20 4.54 -13.26
CA SER A 106 -2.77 3.19 -13.33
C SER A 106 -3.03 2.51 -11.98
N HIS A 107 -2.18 1.59 -11.53
CA HIS A 107 -2.32 0.81 -10.29
C HIS A 107 -2.33 1.64 -9.00
N GLY A 108 -1.77 2.85 -9.01
CA GLY A 108 -1.89 3.74 -7.86
C GLY A 108 -3.32 4.22 -7.61
N THR A 109 -4.20 4.16 -8.62
CA THR A 109 -5.63 4.45 -8.43
C THR A 109 -6.31 3.54 -7.41
N HIS A 110 -5.69 2.42 -7.02
CA HIS A 110 -6.29 1.50 -6.05
C HIS A 110 -6.38 2.17 -4.66
N VAL A 111 -5.35 2.92 -4.23
CA VAL A 111 -5.44 3.68 -2.97
C VAL A 111 -6.48 4.78 -3.10
N SER A 112 -6.39 5.63 -4.11
CA SER A 112 -7.28 6.80 -4.21
C SER A 112 -8.75 6.38 -4.32
N ARG A 113 -9.08 5.45 -5.22
CA ARG A 113 -10.48 5.02 -5.43
C ARG A 113 -11.07 4.27 -4.24
N GLY A 114 -10.25 3.47 -3.54
CA GLY A 114 -10.67 2.81 -2.31
C GLY A 114 -10.94 3.82 -1.18
N VAL A 115 -10.05 4.80 -1.00
CA VAL A 115 -10.20 5.87 0.00
C VAL A 115 -11.43 6.74 -0.30
N PHE A 116 -11.69 7.06 -1.57
CA PHE A 116 -12.83 7.88 -1.97
C PHE A 116 -14.18 7.16 -1.81
N GLY A 117 -14.20 5.82 -1.90
CA GLY A 117 -15.39 5.02 -1.68
C GLY A 117 -15.69 4.74 -0.19
N LEU A 118 -14.68 4.74 0.68
CA LEU A 118 -14.84 4.35 2.09
C LEU A 118 -15.90 5.16 2.87
N PRO A 119 -16.07 6.49 2.66
CA PRO A 119 -17.16 7.26 3.25
C PRO A 119 -18.57 6.65 3.10
N ASP A 120 -18.81 5.88 2.04
CA ASP A 120 -20.11 5.26 1.75
C ASP A 120 -20.26 3.87 2.38
N TYR A 121 -19.25 3.32 3.05
CA TYR A 121 -19.23 1.92 3.45
C TYR A 121 -20.25 1.59 4.55
N LYS A 122 -20.24 2.33 5.66
CA LYS A 122 -21.17 2.16 6.79
C LYS A 122 -21.68 3.49 7.30
N GLU A 123 -22.79 3.45 8.02
CA GLU A 123 -23.35 4.64 8.68
C GLU A 123 -22.30 5.31 9.56
N GLY A 124 -22.09 6.62 9.34
CA GLY A 124 -21.10 7.42 10.05
C GLY A 124 -19.70 7.42 9.43
N ASP A 125 -19.41 6.61 8.39
CA ASP A 125 -18.11 6.62 7.72
C ASP A 125 -17.89 7.89 6.89
N ASP A 126 -18.96 8.53 6.43
CA ASP A 126 -18.93 9.84 5.78
C ASP A 126 -18.33 10.92 6.68
N GLN A 127 -18.56 10.77 7.98
CA GLN A 127 -17.93 11.59 9.01
C GLN A 127 -16.59 11.01 9.40
N ARG A 128 -16.49 9.75 9.81
CA ARG A 128 -15.27 9.16 10.37
C ARG A 128 -14.12 9.14 9.36
N PHE A 129 -14.36 8.73 8.12
CA PHE A 129 -13.36 8.62 7.07
C PHE A 129 -13.56 9.63 5.94
N GLY A 130 -14.25 10.75 6.24
CA GLY A 130 -14.50 11.81 5.27
C GLY A 130 -13.22 12.31 4.62
N VAL A 131 -13.24 12.42 3.29
CA VAL A 131 -12.11 12.83 2.45
C VAL A 131 -12.54 13.91 1.47
N SER A 132 -11.64 14.84 1.19
CA SER A 132 -11.79 15.93 0.24
C SER A 132 -10.69 15.85 -0.80
N LEU A 133 -11.03 16.11 -2.07
CA LEU A 133 -10.12 15.99 -3.21
C LEU A 133 -9.65 17.37 -3.66
N ASN A 134 -8.32 17.56 -3.67
CA ASN A 134 -7.64 18.75 -4.20
C ASN A 134 -8.07 20.09 -3.57
N LYS A 135 -8.65 20.06 -2.37
CA LYS A 135 -9.02 21.22 -1.56
C LYS A 135 -9.21 20.79 -0.11
N GLN A 136 -8.89 21.68 0.82
CA GLN A 136 -9.16 21.46 2.23
C GLN A 136 -10.66 21.67 2.53
N GLU A 137 -11.25 20.73 3.26
CA GLU A 137 -12.60 20.85 3.81
C GLU A 137 -12.58 20.50 5.31
N ALA A 138 -13.31 21.27 6.12
CA ALA A 138 -13.33 21.06 7.57
C ALA A 138 -13.84 19.65 7.92
N GLY A 139 -13.10 18.96 8.80
CA GLY A 139 -13.45 17.61 9.25
C GLY A 139 -13.18 16.51 8.21
N LYS A 140 -12.49 16.79 7.11
CA LYS A 140 -12.14 15.80 6.09
C LYS A 140 -10.64 15.76 5.86
N LEU A 141 -10.13 14.56 5.60
CA LEU A 141 -8.77 14.37 5.13
C LEU A 141 -8.59 15.10 3.79
N THR A 142 -7.52 15.89 3.67
CA THR A 142 -7.22 16.58 2.40
C THR A 142 -6.31 15.70 1.55
N PHE A 143 -6.80 15.26 0.40
CA PHE A 143 -6.11 14.37 -0.52
C PHE A 143 -5.86 15.08 -1.85
N TYR A 144 -4.60 15.42 -2.12
CA TYR A 144 -4.15 15.95 -3.40
C TYR A 144 -3.72 14.80 -4.31
N ASP A 145 -4.58 14.44 -5.26
CA ASP A 145 -4.35 13.33 -6.19
C ASP A 145 -3.70 13.83 -7.50
N TYR A 146 -2.76 13.06 -8.05
CA TYR A 146 -1.92 13.47 -9.20
C TYR A 146 -1.16 14.78 -8.96
N ALA A 147 -0.66 14.99 -7.74
CA ALA A 147 -0.23 16.30 -7.28
C ALA A 147 1.17 16.74 -7.77
N LEU A 148 2.04 15.80 -8.13
CA LEU A 148 3.48 16.09 -8.30
C LEU A 148 3.97 16.06 -9.76
N GLN A 149 3.19 15.51 -10.70
CA GLN A 149 3.63 15.33 -12.08
C GLN A 149 4.07 16.65 -12.75
N THR A 150 3.36 17.75 -12.51
CA THR A 150 3.68 19.06 -13.11
C THR A 150 4.92 19.72 -12.49
N TYR A 151 5.48 19.13 -11.44
CA TYR A 151 6.70 19.59 -10.78
C TYR A 151 7.95 18.86 -11.26
N ALA A 152 7.84 17.93 -12.22
CA ALA A 152 8.98 17.30 -12.86
C ALA A 152 9.98 18.34 -13.40
N ALA A 153 11.28 18.02 -13.34
CA ALA A 153 12.30 18.89 -13.91
C ALA A 153 12.19 18.96 -15.44
N ASP A 154 12.73 20.02 -16.03
CA ASP A 154 12.70 20.22 -17.48
C ASP A 154 13.33 19.03 -18.22
N GLY A 155 12.51 18.32 -18.99
CA GLY A 155 12.93 17.15 -19.77
C GLY A 155 12.85 15.80 -19.04
N GLU A 156 12.43 15.79 -17.77
CA GLU A 156 12.18 14.58 -16.98
C GLU A 156 10.67 14.24 -16.93
N THR A 157 10.36 12.99 -16.58
CA THR A 157 8.99 12.53 -16.36
C THR A 157 8.82 12.10 -14.91
N ALA A 158 7.72 12.49 -14.26
CA ALA A 158 7.43 12.08 -12.89
C ALA A 158 5.94 11.71 -12.74
N THR A 159 5.44 10.88 -13.65
CA THR A 159 4.04 10.42 -13.64
C THR A 159 3.80 9.38 -12.55
N ASP A 160 4.79 8.54 -12.29
CA ASP A 160 4.86 7.51 -11.24
C ASP A 160 6.33 7.10 -11.05
N LEU A 161 6.60 6.18 -10.12
CA LEU A 161 7.97 5.70 -9.83
C LEU A 161 8.59 4.84 -10.95
N SER A 162 7.77 4.30 -11.85
CA SER A 162 8.21 3.42 -12.95
C SER A 162 8.60 4.18 -14.21
N ALA A 163 8.11 5.41 -14.38
CA ALA A 163 8.39 6.23 -15.57
C ALA A 163 9.85 6.73 -15.63
N ASP A 164 10.35 7.21 -14.50
CA ASP A 164 11.74 7.61 -14.27
C ASP A 164 12.03 7.47 -12.78
N GLU A 165 12.82 6.46 -12.41
CA GLU A 165 13.12 6.11 -11.01
C GLU A 165 13.83 7.23 -10.24
N THR A 166 14.36 8.25 -10.94
CA THR A 166 15.01 9.40 -10.31
C THR A 166 14.19 10.67 -10.40
N GLY A 167 13.28 10.77 -11.37
CA GLY A 167 12.45 11.95 -11.60
C GLY A 167 11.56 12.33 -10.42
N PHE A 168 11.09 11.36 -9.64
CA PHE A 168 10.27 11.61 -8.45
C PHE A 168 11.01 12.43 -7.38
N ILE A 169 12.33 12.30 -7.28
CA ILE A 169 13.15 12.97 -6.26
C ILE A 169 13.12 14.47 -6.52
N GLN A 170 13.46 14.89 -7.75
CA GLN A 170 13.49 16.30 -8.10
C GLN A 170 12.07 16.88 -8.18
N ALA A 171 11.09 16.13 -8.67
CA ALA A 171 9.69 16.55 -8.66
C ALA A 171 9.19 16.83 -7.23
N THR A 172 9.53 15.96 -6.28
CA THR A 172 9.15 16.15 -4.87
C THR A 172 9.84 17.37 -4.26
N ARG A 173 11.13 17.61 -4.55
CA ARG A 173 11.82 18.83 -4.13
C ARG A 173 11.16 20.08 -4.68
N ASN A 174 10.88 20.11 -5.99
CA ASN A 174 10.22 21.25 -6.63
C ASN A 174 8.83 21.49 -6.03
N PHE A 175 8.07 20.43 -5.77
CA PHE A 175 6.76 20.50 -5.12
C PHE A 175 6.85 21.05 -3.69
N LEU A 176 7.78 20.56 -2.88
CA LEU A 176 7.93 20.96 -1.48
C LEU A 176 8.68 22.30 -1.30
N ASP A 177 9.47 22.74 -2.25
CA ASP A 177 10.10 24.06 -2.20
C ASP A 177 9.14 25.18 -2.68
N ASP A 178 8.02 24.82 -3.31
CA ASP A 178 6.94 25.75 -3.66
C ASP A 178 6.13 26.18 -2.42
N PRO A 179 6.12 27.48 -2.06
CA PRO A 179 5.35 28.00 -0.93
C PRO A 179 3.85 27.70 -0.99
N ASP A 180 3.27 27.54 -2.18
CA ASP A 180 1.84 27.22 -2.33
C ASP A 180 1.52 25.84 -1.75
N ASN A 181 2.51 24.95 -1.68
CA ASN A 181 2.40 23.60 -1.12
C ASN A 181 2.96 23.49 0.31
N ALA A 182 3.24 24.60 1.00
CA ALA A 182 3.79 24.60 2.37
C ALA A 182 2.89 23.90 3.41
N HIS A 183 1.61 23.72 3.07
CA HIS A 183 0.61 23.06 3.91
C HIS A 183 0.61 21.53 3.78
N VAL A 184 1.23 20.95 2.74
CA VAL A 184 1.35 19.49 2.56
C VAL A 184 2.38 18.92 3.53
N ASN A 185 2.05 17.81 4.17
CA ASN A 185 2.92 17.18 5.17
C ASN A 185 2.93 15.65 5.09
N VAL A 186 2.31 15.05 4.07
CA VAL A 186 2.44 13.63 3.75
C VAL A 186 2.66 13.47 2.25
N ILE A 187 3.71 12.75 1.86
CA ILE A 187 4.04 12.43 0.47
C ILE A 187 3.94 10.93 0.23
N MET A 188 3.30 10.59 -0.89
CA MET A 188 3.20 9.23 -1.40
C MET A 188 3.50 9.20 -2.91
N TRP A 189 4.16 8.13 -3.34
CA TRP A 189 4.40 7.82 -4.75
C TRP A 189 4.10 6.36 -5.01
N SER A 190 3.42 6.07 -6.12
CA SER A 190 3.14 4.68 -6.53
C SER A 190 4.09 4.21 -7.62
N TRP A 191 4.35 2.91 -7.62
CA TRP A 191 4.81 2.19 -8.79
C TRP A 191 3.63 1.92 -9.73
N CYS A 192 3.85 2.02 -11.05
CA CYS A 192 2.96 1.37 -12.01
C CYS A 192 3.33 -0.11 -12.14
N ASP A 193 4.63 -0.44 -12.29
CA ASP A 193 5.20 -1.77 -12.17
C ASP A 193 6.60 -1.62 -11.52
N ILE A 194 6.93 -2.43 -10.52
CA ILE A 194 8.23 -2.36 -9.82
C ILE A 194 9.28 -3.29 -10.43
N ALA A 195 8.85 -4.20 -11.33
CA ALA A 195 9.73 -5.21 -11.88
C ALA A 195 10.86 -4.59 -12.73
N GLY A 196 12.09 -5.00 -12.45
CA GLY A 196 13.29 -4.58 -13.17
C GLY A 196 13.86 -3.22 -12.77
N HIS A 197 13.19 -2.48 -11.87
CA HIS A 197 13.65 -1.17 -11.41
C HIS A 197 14.78 -1.27 -10.36
N ASP A 198 15.62 -0.24 -10.20
CA ASP A 198 16.70 -0.24 -9.20
C ASP A 198 16.23 0.36 -7.86
N VAL A 199 15.50 -0.44 -7.08
CA VAL A 199 15.00 -0.05 -5.76
C VAL A 199 16.14 0.35 -4.81
N SER A 200 17.22 -0.44 -4.79
CA SER A 200 18.34 -0.24 -3.86
C SER A 200 19.21 0.97 -4.23
N GLY A 201 19.40 1.22 -5.53
CA GLY A 201 20.25 2.29 -6.04
C GLY A 201 19.54 3.64 -6.18
N ASN A 202 18.23 3.65 -6.48
CA ASN A 202 17.49 4.87 -6.79
C ASN A 202 16.40 5.18 -5.76
N TYR A 203 15.41 4.29 -5.59
CA TYR A 203 14.24 4.59 -4.77
C TYR A 203 14.57 4.79 -3.27
N LEU A 204 15.26 3.83 -2.65
CA LEU A 204 15.60 3.93 -1.22
C LEU A 204 16.54 5.10 -0.90
N PRO A 205 17.63 5.34 -1.64
CA PRO A 205 18.46 6.52 -1.43
C PRO A 205 17.71 7.83 -1.71
N GLY A 206 16.84 7.85 -2.73
CA GLY A 206 15.98 8.99 -3.04
C GLY A 206 15.06 9.35 -1.89
N MET A 207 14.30 8.38 -1.38
CA MET A 207 13.43 8.54 -0.20
C MET A 207 14.23 8.97 1.03
N THR A 208 15.39 8.34 1.28
CA THR A 208 16.31 8.74 2.38
C THR A 208 16.70 10.21 2.27
N SER A 209 17.06 10.67 1.07
CA SER A 209 17.47 12.05 0.84
C SER A 209 16.31 13.02 1.11
N LEU A 210 15.10 12.71 0.63
CA LEU A 210 13.91 13.51 0.85
C LEU A 210 13.54 13.59 2.34
N ILE A 211 13.65 12.49 3.08
CA ILE A 211 13.43 12.47 4.53
C ILE A 211 14.49 13.33 5.24
N SER A 212 15.76 13.24 4.85
CA SER A 212 16.83 14.07 5.45
C SER A 212 16.70 15.56 5.16
N GLU A 213 16.00 15.91 4.07
CA GLU A 213 15.73 17.28 3.68
C GLU A 213 14.46 17.81 4.36
N TYR A 214 13.34 17.11 4.22
CA TYR A 214 12.00 17.62 4.56
C TYR A 214 11.34 16.90 5.75
N GLY A 215 11.90 15.79 6.23
CA GLY A 215 11.42 15.10 7.43
C GLY A 215 11.68 15.89 8.72
N GLU A 216 11.25 15.33 9.85
CA GLU A 216 11.46 15.97 11.15
C GLU A 216 12.96 16.21 11.43
N GLY A 217 13.32 17.45 11.74
CA GLY A 217 14.72 17.85 11.93
C GLY A 217 15.55 17.92 10.63
N GLY A 218 14.92 17.76 9.47
CA GLY A 218 15.58 17.82 8.17
C GLY A 218 16.16 19.20 7.83
N SER A 219 17.10 19.22 6.89
CA SER A 219 17.85 20.44 6.53
C SER A 219 16.98 21.58 5.95
N LYS A 220 15.82 21.25 5.37
CA LYS A 220 14.82 22.20 4.86
C LYS A 220 13.73 22.52 5.88
N ILE A 221 13.80 22.03 7.13
CA ILE A 221 12.82 22.36 8.18
C ILE A 221 13.36 23.44 9.11
N GLY A 222 12.55 24.49 9.34
CA GLY A 222 12.91 25.61 10.20
C GLY A 222 12.15 26.90 9.89
N THR A 223 12.78 28.03 10.22
CA THR A 223 12.20 29.38 10.07
C THR A 223 13.05 30.30 9.19
N ALA A 224 14.18 29.81 8.66
CA ALA A 224 15.02 30.58 7.75
C ALA A 224 14.38 30.68 6.35
N GLU A 225 14.90 31.59 5.53
CA GLU A 225 14.48 31.73 4.13
C GLU A 225 14.71 30.42 3.37
N GLY A 226 13.68 29.95 2.65
CA GLY A 226 13.71 28.69 1.90
C GLY A 226 13.51 27.43 2.75
N GLN A 227 13.15 27.55 4.04
CA GLN A 227 12.78 26.43 4.90
C GLN A 227 11.25 26.35 5.13
N ARG A 228 10.75 25.12 5.31
CA ARG A 228 9.37 24.80 5.68
C ARG A 228 9.24 24.73 7.20
N GLN A 229 8.10 25.17 7.73
CA GLN A 229 7.80 25.01 9.16
C GLN A 229 7.25 23.63 9.50
N ASN A 230 6.54 23.01 8.55
CA ASN A 230 5.95 21.69 8.70
C ASN A 230 6.91 20.63 8.13
N ALA A 231 7.32 19.70 9.00
CA ALA A 231 7.97 18.48 8.56
C ALA A 231 7.03 17.63 7.70
N VAL A 232 7.62 16.81 6.84
CA VAL A 232 6.90 15.98 5.87
C VAL A 232 7.15 14.51 6.19
N PHE A 233 6.07 13.75 6.31
CA PHE A 233 6.12 12.30 6.37
C PHE A 233 6.16 11.72 4.95
N PHE A 234 6.96 10.68 4.77
CA PHE A 234 7.09 9.96 3.50
C PHE A 234 6.61 8.54 3.71
N ILE A 235 5.52 8.17 3.04
CA ILE A 235 5.00 6.81 3.09
C ILE A 235 5.62 6.02 1.95
N PHE A 236 6.30 4.93 2.29
CA PHE A 236 6.87 4.02 1.31
C PHE A 236 5.78 3.14 0.71
N MET A 237 5.97 2.69 -0.53
CA MET A 237 5.06 1.75 -1.19
C MET A 237 5.85 0.67 -1.93
N THR A 238 5.38 -0.57 -1.87
CA THR A 238 5.83 -1.64 -2.77
C THR A 238 5.02 -1.62 -4.08
N GLY A 239 5.45 -2.38 -5.09
CA GLY A 239 4.70 -2.56 -6.33
C GLY A 239 3.66 -3.68 -6.23
N HIS A 240 2.80 -3.79 -7.24
CA HIS A 240 1.81 -4.86 -7.32
C HIS A 240 2.45 -6.23 -7.68
N ALA A 241 1.71 -7.31 -7.46
CA ALA A 241 2.09 -8.64 -7.93
C ALA A 241 1.93 -8.76 -9.46
N ASN A 242 2.82 -9.53 -10.10
CA ASN A 242 2.82 -9.85 -11.52
C ASN A 242 2.51 -11.34 -11.73
N ALA A 243 1.43 -11.63 -12.45
CA ALA A 243 0.97 -12.99 -12.71
C ALA A 243 2.11 -13.89 -13.20
N ASN A 244 2.36 -14.99 -12.49
CA ASN A 244 3.44 -15.96 -12.76
C ASN A 244 4.87 -15.38 -12.83
N ASN A 245 5.12 -14.18 -12.30
CA ASN A 245 6.40 -13.48 -12.47
C ASN A 245 6.81 -12.69 -11.21
N ASN A 246 6.52 -13.24 -10.03
CA ASN A 246 6.74 -12.57 -8.75
C ASN A 246 8.11 -12.80 -8.11
N ILE A 247 8.77 -13.93 -8.39
CA ILE A 247 10.00 -14.36 -7.72
C ILE A 247 11.21 -14.29 -8.66
N GLY A 248 12.32 -13.79 -8.13
CA GLY A 248 13.63 -13.69 -8.79
C GLY A 248 14.20 -12.28 -8.72
N ASP A 249 15.46 -12.12 -9.11
CA ASP A 249 16.12 -10.82 -9.08
C ASP A 249 15.33 -9.77 -9.86
N GLY A 250 15.04 -8.65 -9.20
CA GLY A 250 14.26 -7.54 -9.74
C GLY A 250 12.77 -7.83 -9.92
N LYS A 251 12.22 -8.93 -9.39
CA LYS A 251 10.78 -9.25 -9.46
C LYS A 251 10.01 -8.68 -8.26
N PRO A 252 8.68 -8.49 -8.36
CA PRO A 252 7.89 -7.82 -7.33
C PRO A 252 8.14 -8.26 -5.89
N ALA A 253 8.23 -9.57 -5.62
CA ALA A 253 8.44 -10.06 -4.27
C ALA A 253 9.79 -9.61 -3.69
N ASN A 254 10.86 -9.76 -4.47
CA ASN A 254 12.22 -9.41 -4.06
C ASN A 254 12.39 -7.90 -3.92
N GLN A 255 11.71 -7.12 -4.76
CA GLN A 255 11.71 -5.66 -4.68
C GLN A 255 10.92 -5.15 -3.46
N ALA A 256 9.77 -5.78 -3.17
CA ALA A 256 8.98 -5.51 -1.98
C ALA A 256 9.78 -5.84 -0.70
N GLU A 257 10.49 -6.97 -0.68
CA GLU A 257 11.37 -7.35 0.43
C GLU A 257 12.45 -6.29 0.71
N LEU A 258 13.10 -5.75 -0.32
CA LEU A 258 14.08 -4.66 -0.14
C LEU A 258 13.47 -3.42 0.53
N ILE A 259 12.27 -3.01 0.09
CA ILE A 259 11.58 -1.84 0.64
C ILE A 259 11.11 -2.11 2.07
N ASN A 260 10.48 -3.26 2.32
CA ASN A 260 9.97 -3.63 3.63
C ASN A 260 11.10 -3.76 4.66
N ASN A 261 12.22 -4.40 4.31
CA ASN A 261 13.38 -4.50 5.19
C ASN A 261 13.94 -3.11 5.54
N TYR A 262 14.11 -2.24 4.54
CA TYR A 262 14.53 -0.87 4.79
C TYR A 262 13.55 -0.14 5.73
N CYS A 263 12.25 -0.31 5.52
CA CYS A 263 11.22 0.34 6.34
C CYS A 263 11.24 -0.14 7.79
N LEU A 264 11.38 -1.45 8.02
CA LEU A 264 11.52 -2.02 9.36
C LEU A 264 12.79 -1.55 10.06
N GLU A 265 13.92 -1.52 9.35
CA GLU A 265 15.21 -1.07 9.90
C GLU A 265 15.25 0.42 10.26
N ASN A 266 14.49 1.24 9.53
CA ASN A 266 14.50 2.71 9.66
C ASN A 266 13.21 3.26 10.26
N GLU A 267 12.34 2.40 10.79
CA GLU A 267 11.05 2.76 11.41
C GLU A 267 10.16 3.61 10.48
N GLN A 268 10.20 3.33 9.17
CA GLN A 268 9.39 4.01 8.14
C GLN A 268 8.13 3.21 7.83
N TYR A 269 7.01 3.88 7.61
CA TYR A 269 5.77 3.20 7.27
C TYR A 269 5.69 2.85 5.77
N CYS A 270 5.32 1.60 5.48
CA CYS A 270 5.18 1.07 4.12
C CYS A 270 3.76 0.57 3.86
N LEU A 271 3.18 0.94 2.73
CA LEU A 271 1.98 0.33 2.18
C LEU A 271 2.39 -0.80 1.22
N ASP A 272 2.22 -2.04 1.64
CA ASP A 272 2.76 -3.20 0.92
C ASP A 272 1.73 -3.79 -0.07
N TYR A 273 1.72 -3.25 -1.29
CA TYR A 273 0.91 -3.76 -2.41
C TYR A 273 1.19 -5.23 -2.69
N TYR A 274 2.46 -5.63 -2.76
CA TYR A 274 2.82 -6.99 -3.12
C TYR A 274 2.20 -8.01 -2.15
N SER A 275 2.34 -7.76 -0.85
CA SER A 275 1.73 -8.63 0.16
C SER A 275 0.22 -8.67 0.03
N ILE A 276 -0.44 -7.52 -0.15
CA ILE A 276 -1.90 -7.48 -0.36
C ILE A 276 -2.29 -8.25 -1.63
N ASP A 277 -1.63 -8.04 -2.76
CA ASP A 277 -2.05 -8.64 -4.04
C ASP A 277 -1.73 -10.15 -4.12
N SER A 278 -0.80 -10.65 -3.30
CA SER A 278 -0.36 -12.06 -3.31
C SER A 278 -0.96 -12.92 -2.20
N HIS A 279 -1.83 -12.38 -1.35
CA HIS A 279 -2.52 -13.15 -0.31
C HIS A 279 -4.04 -13.06 -0.48
N ASP A 280 -4.70 -14.21 -0.32
CA ASP A 280 -6.17 -14.23 -0.31
C ASP A 280 -6.76 -13.65 0.99
N MET A 281 -8.10 -13.66 1.07
CA MET A 281 -8.82 -13.08 2.20
C MET A 281 -8.64 -13.89 3.50
N GLU A 282 -8.21 -15.14 3.39
CA GLU A 282 -7.86 -16.03 4.49
C GLU A 282 -6.36 -15.96 4.87
N GLY A 283 -5.55 -15.21 4.11
CA GLY A 283 -4.13 -15.03 4.33
C GLY A 283 -3.25 -16.13 3.72
N ASN A 284 -3.77 -16.95 2.81
CA ASN A 284 -2.92 -17.90 2.08
C ASN A 284 -2.11 -17.15 1.01
N TYR A 285 -0.82 -17.47 0.91
CA TYR A 285 0.08 -16.89 -0.08
C TYR A 285 0.00 -17.61 -1.43
N TRP A 286 -0.14 -16.83 -2.50
CA TRP A 286 -0.21 -17.26 -3.89
C TRP A 286 0.93 -16.63 -4.69
N GLU A 287 2.04 -17.35 -4.78
CA GLU A 287 3.25 -16.91 -5.50
C GLU A 287 2.99 -16.51 -6.96
N ASP A 288 2.04 -17.15 -7.63
CA ASP A 288 1.71 -16.89 -9.04
C ASP A 288 0.64 -15.80 -9.24
N ALA A 289 0.19 -15.15 -8.16
CA ALA A 289 -0.88 -14.17 -8.18
C ALA A 289 -0.59 -12.96 -9.09
N SER A 290 -1.64 -12.46 -9.74
CA SER A 290 -1.70 -11.13 -10.37
C SER A 290 -2.00 -10.02 -9.36
N ASP A 291 -1.94 -8.79 -9.84
CA ASP A 291 -2.33 -7.54 -9.16
C ASP A 291 -3.79 -7.48 -8.71
N ASP A 292 -4.64 -8.31 -9.32
CA ASP A 292 -6.07 -8.40 -9.05
C ASP A 292 -6.46 -9.70 -8.29
N GLY A 293 -5.48 -10.53 -7.91
CA GLY A 293 -5.67 -11.76 -7.13
C GLY A 293 -6.03 -13.01 -7.95
N TYR A 294 -5.79 -13.02 -9.25
CA TYR A 294 -5.85 -14.24 -10.06
C TYR A 294 -4.63 -15.12 -9.82
N SER A 295 -4.85 -16.39 -9.49
CA SER A 295 -3.81 -17.42 -9.37
C SER A 295 -4.27 -18.72 -10.03
N THR A 296 -3.38 -19.34 -10.80
CA THR A 296 -3.62 -20.67 -11.37
C THR A 296 -3.62 -21.75 -10.30
N ARG A 297 -2.87 -21.56 -9.21
CA ARG A 297 -2.84 -22.48 -8.06
C ARG A 297 -4.11 -22.37 -7.20
N TYR A 298 -4.73 -21.19 -7.14
CA TYR A 298 -6.05 -20.98 -6.54
C TYR A 298 -7.20 -21.49 -7.42
N ASP A 299 -6.97 -21.69 -8.72
CA ASP A 299 -7.97 -22.02 -9.74
C ASP A 299 -8.97 -20.87 -10.00
N GLY A 300 -8.51 -19.62 -9.96
CA GLY A 300 -9.39 -18.47 -10.19
C GLY A 300 -8.86 -17.16 -9.64
N ASN A 301 -9.79 -16.24 -9.33
CA ASN A 301 -9.47 -14.96 -8.71
C ASN A 301 -10.08 -14.91 -7.31
N PHE A 302 -9.24 -15.03 -6.29
CA PHE A 302 -9.68 -15.14 -4.89
C PHE A 302 -10.39 -13.88 -4.39
N TYR A 303 -10.01 -12.70 -4.89
CA TYR A 303 -10.67 -11.45 -4.51
C TYR A 303 -12.07 -11.34 -5.11
N LYS A 304 -12.22 -11.74 -6.37
CA LYS A 304 -13.50 -11.74 -7.06
C LYS A 304 -14.43 -12.79 -6.49
N ASP A 305 -13.93 -13.99 -6.21
CA ASP A 305 -14.71 -15.06 -5.60
C ASP A 305 -15.21 -14.66 -4.21
N TRP A 306 -14.32 -14.09 -3.39
CA TRP A 306 -14.71 -13.54 -2.11
C TRP A 306 -15.74 -12.41 -2.25
N GLN A 307 -15.52 -11.42 -3.12
CA GLN A 307 -16.47 -10.32 -3.31
C GLN A 307 -17.84 -10.80 -3.81
N ASN A 308 -17.88 -11.78 -4.72
CA ASN A 308 -19.12 -12.35 -5.24
C ASN A 308 -19.91 -13.14 -4.18
N SER A 309 -19.24 -13.62 -3.13
CA SER A 309 -19.89 -14.26 -1.98
C SER A 309 -20.43 -13.26 -0.94
N HIS A 310 -20.19 -11.96 -1.13
CA HIS A 310 -20.59 -10.89 -0.22
C HIS A 310 -21.49 -9.85 -0.90
N SER A 311 -22.28 -9.13 -0.10
CA SER A 311 -23.03 -7.96 -0.57
C SER A 311 -22.26 -6.67 -0.29
N VAL A 312 -22.45 -5.64 -1.11
CA VAL A 312 -21.93 -4.29 -0.82
C VAL A 312 -22.39 -3.86 0.58
N GLY A 313 -21.49 -3.30 1.40
CA GLY A 313 -21.74 -2.97 2.81
C GLY A 313 -21.48 -4.13 3.78
N ALA A 314 -21.28 -5.35 3.28
CA ALA A 314 -20.97 -6.54 4.07
C ALA A 314 -19.57 -7.06 3.70
N GLY A 315 -18.53 -6.38 4.19
CA GLY A 315 -17.12 -6.74 4.01
C GLY A 315 -16.39 -5.94 2.93
N TYR A 316 -17.12 -5.25 2.05
CA TYR A 316 -16.53 -4.35 1.05
C TYR A 316 -17.49 -3.21 0.69
N TRP A 317 -16.95 -2.13 0.13
CA TRP A 317 -17.69 -1.00 -0.44
C TRP A 317 -17.35 -0.81 -1.92
N GLU A 318 -18.15 0.02 -2.59
CA GLU A 318 -17.89 0.44 -3.96
C GLU A 318 -16.84 1.55 -3.97
N ASN A 319 -15.73 1.31 -4.67
CA ASN A 319 -14.74 2.34 -5.00
C ASN A 319 -15.37 3.48 -5.81
N LYS A 320 -14.81 4.70 -5.69
CA LYS A 320 -15.26 5.87 -6.46
C LYS A 320 -14.12 6.58 -7.17
N GLU A 321 -14.41 7.22 -8.29
CA GLU A 321 -13.42 8.06 -9.01
C GLU A 321 -12.97 9.27 -8.20
N ALA A 322 -13.86 9.84 -7.39
CA ALA A 322 -13.63 10.96 -6.49
C ALA A 322 -14.59 10.87 -5.29
N PRO A 323 -14.37 11.61 -4.19
CA PRO A 323 -15.37 11.75 -3.14
C PRO A 323 -16.70 12.25 -3.74
N ASP A 324 -17.81 11.59 -3.40
CA ASP A 324 -19.15 11.83 -4.00
C ASP A 324 -19.26 11.60 -5.52
N GLY A 325 -18.22 11.02 -6.15
CA GLY A 325 -18.18 10.71 -7.58
C GLY A 325 -18.83 9.38 -7.95
N ASP A 326 -18.74 9.04 -9.24
CA ASP A 326 -19.26 7.77 -9.78
C ASP A 326 -18.44 6.56 -9.31
N VAL A 327 -19.11 5.42 -9.23
CA VAL A 327 -18.49 4.13 -8.90
C VAL A 327 -17.48 3.73 -9.98
N MET A 328 -16.26 3.38 -9.56
CA MET A 328 -15.19 3.01 -10.47
C MET A 328 -14.20 2.04 -9.82
N TYR A 329 -13.91 0.90 -10.45
CA TYR A 329 -12.87 -0.03 -9.97
C TYR A 329 -11.48 0.59 -9.97
N GLY A 330 -10.52 0.01 -9.24
CA GLY A 330 -9.09 0.28 -9.48
C GLY A 330 -8.70 -0.03 -10.93
N ALA A 331 -7.67 0.62 -11.47
CA ALA A 331 -7.19 0.27 -12.81
C ALA A 331 -6.84 -1.22 -12.87
N HIS A 332 -7.01 -1.86 -14.02
CA HIS A 332 -6.75 -3.30 -14.22
C HIS A 332 -7.58 -4.28 -13.38
N ASN A 333 -8.41 -3.81 -12.45
CA ASN A 333 -9.25 -4.66 -11.61
C ASN A 333 -10.69 -4.73 -12.15
N THR A 334 -11.39 -5.81 -11.81
CA THR A 334 -12.83 -6.00 -12.08
C THR A 334 -13.66 -6.13 -10.80
N GLN A 335 -13.06 -5.75 -9.67
CA GLN A 335 -13.58 -5.88 -8.32
C GLN A 335 -13.15 -4.68 -7.47
N HIS A 336 -13.87 -4.42 -6.40
CA HIS A 336 -13.60 -3.33 -5.47
C HIS A 336 -12.60 -3.71 -4.37
N ILE A 337 -12.69 -4.95 -3.89
CA ILE A 337 -12.02 -5.39 -2.65
C ILE A 337 -10.50 -5.14 -2.65
N THR A 338 -9.80 -5.27 -3.78
CA THR A 338 -8.35 -5.00 -3.87
C THR A 338 -8.01 -3.56 -3.50
N ALA A 339 -8.79 -2.58 -3.99
CA ALA A 339 -8.61 -1.17 -3.64
C ALA A 339 -9.08 -0.87 -2.21
N ASN A 340 -10.15 -1.52 -1.75
CA ASN A 340 -10.64 -1.39 -0.37
C ASN A 340 -9.56 -1.79 0.64
N ARG A 341 -8.87 -2.91 0.39
CA ARG A 341 -7.76 -3.39 1.23
C ARG A 341 -6.60 -2.39 1.28
N LYS A 342 -6.24 -1.80 0.14
CA LYS A 342 -5.19 -0.76 0.03
C LYS A 342 -5.60 0.53 0.75
N ALA A 343 -6.88 0.89 0.73
CA ALA A 343 -7.41 2.01 1.50
C ALA A 343 -7.41 1.76 3.02
N ILE A 344 -7.66 0.52 3.46
CA ILE A 344 -7.51 0.14 4.88
C ILE A 344 -6.08 0.33 5.33
N ALA A 345 -5.13 -0.22 4.57
CA ALA A 345 -3.70 -0.09 4.85
C ALA A 345 -3.28 1.39 4.94
N PHE A 346 -3.76 2.23 4.02
CA PHE A 346 -3.53 3.67 4.04
C PHE A 346 -4.03 4.34 5.33
N TRP A 347 -5.28 4.11 5.74
CA TRP A 347 -5.83 4.70 6.96
C TRP A 347 -5.12 4.21 8.22
N TRP A 348 -4.69 2.95 8.24
CA TRP A 348 -3.84 2.42 9.31
C TRP A 348 -2.53 3.20 9.41
N ILE A 349 -1.82 3.43 8.28
CA ILE A 349 -0.58 4.21 8.26
C ILE A 349 -0.82 5.64 8.78
N LEU A 350 -1.90 6.30 8.36
CA LEU A 350 -2.20 7.65 8.86
C LEU A 350 -2.43 7.67 10.37
N ALA A 351 -3.17 6.71 10.92
CA ALA A 351 -3.38 6.62 12.36
C ALA A 351 -2.06 6.39 13.11
N ARG A 352 -1.15 5.59 12.54
CA ARG A 352 0.19 5.37 13.07
C ARG A 352 1.04 6.64 13.05
N LEU A 353 1.02 7.41 11.97
CA LEU A 353 1.67 8.72 11.88
C LEU A 353 1.09 9.73 12.88
N ALA A 354 -0.21 9.62 13.19
CA ALA A 354 -0.86 10.41 14.23
C ALA A 354 -0.47 10.00 15.68
N GLY A 355 0.41 9.00 15.84
CA GLY A 355 0.91 8.54 17.13
C GLY A 355 0.13 7.37 17.74
N TRP A 356 -0.66 6.63 16.95
CA TRP A 356 -1.24 5.37 17.41
C TRP A 356 -0.18 4.28 17.52
N ASP A 357 -0.19 3.54 18.64
CA ASP A 357 0.75 2.44 18.89
C ASP A 357 0.39 1.13 18.18
N GLY A 358 -0.70 1.11 17.41
CA GLY A 358 -1.19 -0.05 16.64
C GLY A 358 -1.96 -1.07 17.47
N THR A 359 -2.17 -0.83 18.76
CA THR A 359 -3.02 -1.70 19.57
C THR A 359 -4.49 -1.32 19.36
N PRO A 360 -5.37 -2.26 18.98
CA PRO A 360 -6.78 -1.95 18.79
C PRO A 360 -7.35 -1.26 20.03
N GLY A 361 -8.04 -0.14 19.83
CA GLY A 361 -8.80 0.46 20.92
C GLY A 361 -9.92 -0.51 21.29
N TYR A 362 -9.96 -0.99 22.54
CA TYR A 362 -11.07 -1.81 23.01
C TYR A 362 -12.37 -1.00 22.85
N TYR A 363 -13.09 -1.27 21.77
CA TYR A 363 -14.41 -0.72 21.54
C TYR A 363 -15.35 -1.43 22.52
N THR A 364 -15.51 -0.89 23.73
CA THR A 364 -16.59 -1.30 24.63
C THR A 364 -17.86 -0.72 24.05
N GLY A 365 -18.47 -1.43 23.09
CA GLY A 365 -19.72 -1.05 22.44
C GLY A 365 -20.87 -0.95 23.45
N ILE A 366 -20.95 0.18 24.15
CA ILE A 366 -22.17 0.61 24.80
C ILE A 366 -22.81 1.63 23.86
N ASP A 367 -23.56 1.10 22.90
CA ASP A 367 -24.63 1.85 22.26
C ASP A 367 -25.61 2.32 23.35
N MET A 368 -25.94 3.61 23.35
CA MET A 368 -27.09 4.17 24.07
C MET A 368 -28.20 4.49 23.08
#